data_AF-A0AA51L1X9-F1
#
_entry.id   AF-A0AA51L1X9-F1
#
_cell.length_a   1.000
_cell.length_b   1.000
_cell.length_c   1.000
_cell.angle_alpha   90.00
_cell.angle_beta   90.00
_cell.angle_gamma   90.00
#
_symmetry.space_group_name_H-M   'P 1'
#
loop_
_entity.id
_entity.type
_entity.pdbx_description
1 polymer ?
#
loop_
_entity_poly.entity_id
_entity_poly.type
_entity_poly.pdbx_seq_one_letter_code
_entity_poly.pdbx_strand_id
1 'polypeptide(L)' 'MNIEAIIHYIEIYGYLIIFLFLFFGIVGIPAPEESLLFLIGVLIVHHRLSFGMAVLSATLGALQECLLLISVENT' A
#
# COMPACT_ATOMS: atom_id res chain seq x y z
N MET A 1 -13.29 -14.93 16.65
CA MET A 1 -12.65 -13.70 16.12
C MET A 1 -13.77 -12.85 15.55
N ASN A 2 -14.08 -11.70 16.16
CA ASN A 2 -15.24 -10.89 15.75
C ASN A 2 -14.93 -10.13 14.46
N ILE A 3 -15.91 -9.97 13.58
CA ILE A 3 -15.73 -9.32 12.26
C ILE A 3 -15.26 -7.87 12.43
N GLU A 4 -15.73 -7.21 13.49
CA GLU A 4 -15.32 -5.87 13.92
C GLU A 4 -13.81 -5.77 14.20
N ALA A 5 -13.21 -6.80 14.81
CA ALA A 5 -11.78 -6.81 15.10
C ALA A 5 -10.97 -6.87 13.81
N ILE A 6 -11.39 -7.69 12.84
CA ILE A 6 -10.73 -7.81 11.53
C ILE A 6 -10.78 -6.48 10.78
N ILE A 7 -11.92 -5.79 10.82
CA ILE A 7 -12.09 -4.47 10.20
C ILE A 7 -11.15 -3.45 10.84
N HIS A 8 -11.08 -3.44 12.18
CA HIS A 8 -10.20 -2.52 12.92
C HIS A 8 -8.71 -2.78 12.61
N TYR A 9 -8.31 -4.04 12.42
CA TYR A 9 -6.97 -4.38 11.94
C TYR A 9 -6.71 -3.84 10.53
N ILE A 10 -7.69 -3.91 9.62
CA ILE A 10 -7.56 -3.38 8.26
C ILE A 10 -7.46 -1.84 8.26
N GLU A 11 -8.20 -1.17 9.14
CA GLU A 11 -8.13 0.30 9.30
C GLU A 11 -6.76 0.77 9.79
N ILE A 12 -6.18 0.08 10.77
CA ILE A 12 -4.88 0.45 11.35
C ILE A 12 -3.72 0.06 10.42
N TYR A 13 -3.73 -1.16 9.90
CA TYR A 13 -2.62 -1.70 9.13
C TYR A 13 -2.74 -1.46 7.62
N GLY A 14 -3.90 -1.03 7.12
CA GLY A 14 -4.14 -0.82 5.69
C GLY A 14 -3.12 0.14 5.07
N TYR A 15 -2.88 1.30 5.71
CA TYR A 15 -1.89 2.28 5.24
C TYR A 15 -0.45 1.75 5.25
N LEU A 16 -0.12 0.92 6.24
CA LEU A 16 1.20 0.34 6.38
C LEU A 16 1.44 -0.77 5.35
N ILE A 17 0.40 -1.55 5.03
CA ILE A 17 0.40 -2.56 3.97
C ILE A 17 0.59 -1.88 2.60
N ILE A 18 -0.12 -0.76 2.33
CA ILE A 18 0.05 0.04 1.12
C ILE A 18 1.51 0.42 0.93
N PHE A 19 2.09 1.03 1.97
CA PHE A 19 3.47 1.50 1.92
C PHE A 19 4.46 0.36 1.71
N LEU A 20 4.34 -0.75 2.45
CA LEU A 20 5.25 -1.89 2.35
C LEU A 20 5.22 -2.57 0.98
N PHE A 21 4.02 -2.78 0.42
CA PHE A 21 3.87 -3.45 -0.87
C PHE A 21 4.45 -2.62 -2.01
N LEU A 22 4.18 -1.31 -2.01
CA LEU A 22 4.78 -0.40 -2.99
C LEU A 22 6.29 -0.30 -2.79
N PHE A 23 6.77 -0.17 -1.55
CA PHE A 23 8.20 -0.11 -1.28
C PHE A 23 8.98 -1.36 -1.72
N PHE A 24 8.40 -2.56 -1.53
CA PHE A 24 9.04 -3.82 -1.91
C PHE A 24 8.75 -4.28 -3.34
N GLY A 25 7.94 -3.54 -4.12
CA GLY A 25 7.57 -3.90 -5.50
C GLY A 25 8.79 -4.14 -6.40
N ILE A 26 9.87 -3.38 -6.20
CA ILE A 26 11.12 -3.51 -6.97
C ILE A 26 12.00 -4.68 -6.54
N VAL A 27 11.89 -5.17 -5.30
CA VAL A 27 12.81 -6.20 -4.75
C VAL A 27 12.61 -7.57 -5.44
N GLY A 28 11.75 -7.65 -6.47
CA GLY A 28 11.59 -8.82 -7.31
C GLY A 28 10.64 -9.85 -6.73
N ILE A 29 9.90 -9.49 -5.67
CA ILE A 29 8.69 -10.24 -5.32
C ILE A 29 7.68 -9.88 -6.42
N PRO A 30 7.08 -10.87 -7.11
CA PRO A 30 5.95 -10.63 -8.01
C PRO A 30 4.73 -10.28 -7.15
N ALA A 31 4.79 -9.11 -6.51
CA ALA A 31 3.75 -8.56 -5.68
C ALA A 31 2.70 -7.96 -6.62
N PRO A 32 1.43 -8.35 -6.51
CA PRO A 32 0.38 -7.85 -7.37
C PRO A 32 -0.04 -6.43 -6.92
N GLU A 33 0.82 -5.45 -7.19
CA GLU A 33 0.68 -4.04 -6.79
C GLU A 33 -0.58 -3.38 -7.37
N GLU A 34 -0.90 -3.65 -8.63
CA GLU A 34 -2.15 -3.17 -9.25
C GLU A 34 -3.39 -3.78 -8.57
N SER A 35 -3.34 -5.08 -8.23
CA SER A 35 -4.46 -5.75 -7.57
C SER A 35 -4.66 -5.24 -6.14
N LEU A 36 -3.56 -4.90 -5.45
CA LEU A 36 -3.60 -4.30 -4.12
C LEU A 36 -4.24 -2.91 -4.19
N LEU A 37 -3.78 -2.05 -5.10
CA LEU A 37 -4.36 -0.72 -5.33
C LEU A 37 -5.85 -0.79 -5.69
N PHE A 38 -6.24 -1.75 -6.52
CA PHE A 38 -7.64 -2.03 -6.82
C PHE A 38 -8.43 -2.42 -5.56
N LEU A 39 -7.90 -3.35 -4.75
CA LEU A 39 -8.51 -3.77 -3.50
C LEU A 39 -8.66 -2.60 -2.52
N ILE A 40 -7.66 -1.74 -2.39
CA ILE A 40 -7.70 -0.54 -1.55
C ILE A 40 -8.80 0.41 -2.03
N GLY A 41 -8.95 0.59 -3.35
CA GLY A 41 -10.06 1.33 -3.95
C GLY A 41 -11.43 0.79 -3.51
N VAL A 42 -11.60 -0.52 -3.53
CA VAL A 42 -12.83 -1.18 -3.03
C VAL A 42 -13.02 -0.93 -1.53
N LEU A 43 -11.97 -1.01 -0.71
CA LEU A 43 -12.06 -0.76 0.74
C LEU A 43 -12.40 0.70 1.07
N ILE A 44 -11.95 1.65 0.27
CA ILE A 44 -12.30 3.07 0.40
C ILE A 44 -13.79 3.29 0.12
N VAL A 45 -14.36 2.63 -0.90
CA VAL A 45 -15.79 2.68 -1.20
C VAL A 45 -16.64 2.16 -0.03
N HIS A 46 -16.14 1.18 0.71
CA HIS A 46 -16.79 0.67 1.93
C HIS A 46 -16.58 1.55 3.18
N HIS A 47 -16.03 2.77 3.01
CA HIS A 47 -15.70 3.73 4.08
C HIS A 47 -14.76 3.15 5.17
N ARG A 48 -13.97 2.12 4.84
CA ARG A 48 -13.02 1.48 5.76
C ARG A 48 -11.63 2.11 5.73
N LEU A 49 -11.30 2.87 4.69
CA LEU A 49 -10.06 3.63 4.61
C LEU A 49 -10.36 5.06 4.15
N SER A 50 -9.72 6.03 4.79
CA SER A 50 -9.67 7.41 4.28
C SER A 50 -8.87 7.45 2.97
N PHE A 51 -9.54 7.90 1.90
CA PHE A 51 -8.95 8.07 0.57
C PHE A 51 -7.69 8.94 0.61
N GLY A 52 -7.73 10.08 1.32
CA GLY A 52 -6.61 11.00 1.37
C GLY A 52 -5.36 10.36 1.98
N MET A 53 -5.51 9.67 3.12
CA MET A 53 -4.39 8.97 3.77
C MET A 53 -3.86 7.82 2.92
N ALA A 54 -4.75 7.11 2.21
CA ALA A 54 -4.37 5.99 1.35
C ALA A 54 -3.54 6.50 0.16
N VAL A 55 -3.98 7.57 -0.50
CA VAL A 55 -3.25 8.21 -1.61
C VAL A 55 -1.91 8.75 -1.15
N LEU A 56 -1.83 9.40 0.02
CA LEU A 56 -0.57 9.86 0.59
C LEU A 56 0.39 8.71 0.87
N SER A 57 -0.09 7.61 1.49
CA SER A 57 0.76 6.43 1.73
C SER A 57 1.24 5.79 0.43
N ALA A 58 0.38 5.74 -0.60
CA ALA A 58 0.71 5.15 -1.89
C ALA A 58 1.73 5.99 -2.66
N THR A 59 1.52 7.31 -2.71
CA THR A 59 2.44 8.24 -3.38
C THR A 59 3.80 8.27 -2.69
N LEU A 60 3.87 8.24 -1.37
CA LEU A 60 5.13 8.15 -0.62
C LEU A 60 5.84 6.81 -0.86
N GLY A 61 5.11 5.70 -0.85
CA GLY A 61 5.65 4.37 -1.17
C GLY A 61 6.26 4.32 -2.56
N ALA A 62 5.53 4.78 -3.59
CA ALA A 62 5.96 4.80 -4.98
C ALA A 62 7.13 5.78 -5.23
N LEU A 63 7.14 6.95 -4.58
CA LEU A 63 8.26 7.89 -4.69
C LEU A 63 9.53 7.29 -4.11
N GLN A 64 9.43 6.59 -2.99
CA GLN A 64 10.56 5.98 -2.32
C GLN A 64 11.08 4.75 -3.07
N GLU A 65 10.15 3.97 -3.63
CA GLU A 65 10.39 2.88 -4.57
C GLU A 65 11.20 3.39 -5.79
N CYS A 66 10.72 4.44 -6.47
CA CYS A 66 11.40 5.02 -7.64
C CYS A 66 12.79 5.60 -7.30
N LEU A 67 12.94 6.26 -6.15
CA LEU A 67 14.24 6.78 -5.69
C LEU A 67 15.25 5.64 -5.44
N LEU A 68 14.79 4.52 -4.88
CA LEU A 68 15.62 3.35 -4.63
C LEU A 68 16.07 2.71 -5.95
N LEU A 69 15.20 2.65 -6.95
CA LEU A 69 15.53 2.18 -8.32
C LEU A 69 16.70 2.98 -8.91
N ILE A 70 16.62 4.30 -8.87
CA ILE A 70 17.67 5.20 -9.38
C ILE A 70 18.99 5.02 -8.61
N SER A 71 18.91 4.76 -7.30
CA SER A 71 20.08 4.52 -6.47
C SER A 71 20.76 3.17 -6.75
N VAL A 72 20.00 2.14 -7.12
CA VAL A 72 20.54 0.81 -7.48
C VAL A 72 21.12 0.81 -8.89
N GLU A 73 20.54 1.57 -9.82
CA GLU A 73 21.07 1.69 -11.19
C GLU A 73 22.41 2.46 -11.25
N ASN A 74 22.69 3.33 -10.27
CA ASN A 74 23.94 4.10 -10.18
C ASN A 74 25.10 3.41 -9.43
N THR A 75 24.97 2.13 -9.07
CA THR A 75 26.02 1.32 -8.41
C THR A 75 26.43 0.14 -9.26
#